data_AF-A0A7U6KJH3-F1
#
_entry.id   AF-A0A7U6KJH3-F1
#
_cell.length_a   1.000
_cell.length_b   1.000
_cell.length_c   1.000
_cell.angle_alpha   90.00
_cell.angle_beta   90.00
_cell.angle_gamma   90.00
#
_symmetry.space_group_name_H-M   'P 1'
#
loop_
_entity.id
_entity.type
_entity.pdbx_description
1 polymer ?
#
loop_
_entity_poly.entity_id
_entity_poly.type
_entity_poly.pdbx_seq_one_letter_code
_entity_poly.pdbx_strand_id
1 'polypeptide(L)'
;MVDSRETLYQKLGINEEFEESKSIQELFEKREKEIEETRFKQENQKWMMKKILKDQRKNRERDPKEYEKMLDQANTIDDKTESKDILPLMGGSIVLLIFMIYPFLLVDLKEWDMLYLAIGVAIIATGALVLLWQYCIHKFGVKAAFRYTLKGIVAFTGILALTMLLFVGVEQLQKQLFVPEDYILFQMDKPYRYLPFLVEVEIGGFILWRYLAGRKKFNRVLCIAILVINIAVGYIMISGVTVCTTSEIILHTFWNPRGHVIAYEDVKAVDAGFDPDGEFYYKMTLKKGKVIEITQAVSDRYPLTYQEYQELDKIVMDQEHKPLKETSTRYIQDAQLDQEYLELLRAVLKNK
;
A
#
# COMPACT_ATOMS: atom_id res chain seq x y z
N MET A 1 -42.40 -28.36 -24.29
CA MET A 1 -41.79 -27.00 -24.23
C MET A 1 -40.27 -27.08 -24.12
N VAL A 2 -39.60 -27.83 -25.01
CA VAL A 2 -38.12 -27.94 -25.05
C VAL A 2 -37.59 -27.88 -26.51
N ASP A 3 -38.45 -27.65 -27.51
CA ASP A 3 -38.10 -27.94 -28.91
C ASP A 3 -37.98 -26.72 -29.83
N SER A 4 -37.65 -25.54 -29.28
CA SER A 4 -37.53 -24.30 -30.07
C SER A 4 -36.18 -23.59 -29.96
N ARG A 5 -35.22 -24.14 -29.21
CA ARG A 5 -33.86 -23.59 -29.14
C ARG A 5 -32.92 -24.33 -30.10
N GLU A 6 -32.99 -25.64 -30.21
CA GLU A 6 -32.11 -26.41 -31.13
C GLU A 6 -32.37 -26.10 -32.62
N THR A 7 -33.62 -25.83 -32.99
CA THR A 7 -34.00 -25.45 -34.37
C THR A 7 -33.62 -24.02 -34.74
N LEU A 8 -33.33 -23.15 -33.76
CA LEU A 8 -32.89 -21.77 -34.02
C LEU A 8 -31.38 -21.72 -34.30
N TYR A 9 -30.58 -22.52 -33.59
CA TYR A 9 -29.13 -22.57 -33.78
C TYR A 9 -28.70 -23.25 -35.10
N GLN A 10 -29.44 -24.26 -35.57
CA GLN A 10 -29.18 -24.86 -36.88
C GLN A 10 -29.56 -23.96 -38.07
N LYS A 11 -30.52 -23.03 -37.89
CA LYS A 11 -30.97 -22.12 -38.97
C LYS A 11 -30.11 -20.87 -39.13
N LEU A 12 -29.34 -20.50 -38.12
CA LEU A 12 -28.50 -19.29 -38.15
C LEU A 12 -27.08 -19.54 -38.67
N GLY A 13 -26.70 -20.79 -38.95
CA GLY A 13 -25.37 -21.09 -39.50
C GLY A 13 -24.21 -20.61 -38.61
N ILE A 14 -24.45 -20.51 -37.30
CA ILE A 14 -23.47 -19.98 -36.34
C ILE A 14 -22.43 -21.05 -36.06
N ASN A 15 -21.37 -20.98 -36.85
CA ASN A 15 -20.05 -21.53 -36.56
C ASN A 15 -19.16 -20.44 -35.92
N GLU A 16 -19.74 -19.38 -35.34
CA GLU A 16 -19.00 -18.17 -34.91
C GLU A 16 -18.10 -18.41 -33.70
N GLU A 17 -18.50 -19.21 -32.70
CA GLU A 17 -17.64 -19.51 -31.54
C GLU A 17 -16.40 -20.35 -31.92
N PHE A 18 -16.54 -21.17 -32.97
CA PHE A 18 -15.44 -21.99 -33.50
C PHE A 18 -14.54 -21.18 -34.45
N GLU A 19 -15.06 -20.18 -35.15
CA GLU A 19 -14.25 -19.25 -35.95
C GLU A 19 -13.54 -18.19 -35.09
N GLU A 20 -14.17 -17.68 -34.02
CA GLU A 20 -13.52 -16.73 -33.10
C GLU A 20 -12.34 -17.36 -32.36
N SER A 21 -12.51 -18.57 -31.82
CA SER A 21 -11.44 -19.31 -31.14
C SER A 21 -10.28 -19.67 -32.07
N LYS A 22 -10.58 -20.00 -33.34
CA LYS A 22 -9.57 -20.26 -34.37
C LYS A 22 -8.83 -18.98 -34.79
N SER A 23 -9.53 -17.84 -34.90
CA SER A 23 -8.90 -16.55 -35.17
C SER A 23 -8.00 -16.07 -34.02
N ILE A 24 -8.37 -16.38 -32.77
CA ILE A 24 -7.57 -16.08 -31.58
C ILE A 24 -6.31 -16.96 -31.55
N GLN A 25 -6.43 -18.26 -31.84
CA GLN A 25 -5.26 -19.14 -31.97
C GLN A 25 -4.31 -18.67 -33.08
N GLU A 26 -4.83 -18.29 -34.25
CA GLU A 26 -4.04 -17.74 -35.35
C GLU A 26 -3.35 -16.42 -34.96
N LEU A 27 -4.00 -15.57 -34.16
CA LEU A 27 -3.40 -14.35 -33.59
C LEU A 27 -2.27 -14.66 -32.58
N PHE A 28 -2.43 -15.68 -31.74
CA PHE A 28 -1.39 -16.13 -30.81
C PHE A 28 -0.19 -16.72 -31.55
N GLU A 29 -0.41 -17.61 -32.51
CA GLU A 29 0.66 -18.20 -33.33
C GLU A 29 1.40 -17.13 -34.14
N LYS A 30 0.68 -16.15 -34.68
CA LYS A 30 1.30 -15.01 -35.39
C LYS A 30 2.14 -14.15 -34.44
N ARG A 31 1.62 -13.83 -33.25
CA ARG A 31 2.37 -13.11 -32.20
C ARG A 31 3.60 -13.90 -31.74
N GLU A 32 3.48 -15.21 -31.61
CA GLU A 32 4.57 -16.10 -31.21
C GLU A 32 5.68 -16.13 -32.27
N LYS A 33 5.32 -16.27 -33.55
CA LYS A 33 6.27 -16.14 -34.67
C LYS A 33 6.93 -14.77 -34.74
N GLU A 34 6.18 -13.68 -34.56
CA GLU A 34 6.75 -12.31 -34.51
C GLU A 34 7.74 -12.15 -33.35
N ILE A 35 7.45 -12.75 -32.18
CA ILE A 35 8.34 -12.76 -31.01
C ILE A 35 9.59 -13.60 -31.29
N GLU A 36 9.45 -14.77 -31.92
CA GLU A 36 10.58 -15.64 -32.30
C GLU A 36 11.48 -14.97 -33.33
N GLU A 37 10.93 -14.34 -34.38
CA GLU A 37 11.70 -13.59 -35.38
C GLU A 37 12.43 -12.40 -34.74
N THR A 38 11.78 -11.70 -33.81
CA THR A 38 12.41 -10.59 -33.09
C THR A 38 13.55 -11.09 -32.19
N ARG A 39 13.36 -12.22 -31.49
CA ARG A 39 14.41 -12.87 -30.69
C ARG A 39 15.56 -13.35 -31.56
N PHE A 40 15.28 -14.03 -32.66
CA PHE A 40 16.29 -14.51 -33.61
C PHE A 40 17.11 -13.34 -34.16
N LYS A 41 16.45 -12.23 -34.52
CA LYS A 41 17.12 -11.00 -34.97
C LYS A 41 18.01 -10.39 -33.89
N GLN A 42 17.56 -10.36 -32.64
CA GLN A 42 18.34 -9.87 -31.49
C GLN A 42 19.53 -10.78 -31.16
N GLU A 43 19.33 -12.10 -31.16
CA GLU A 43 20.39 -13.08 -30.95
C GLU A 43 21.44 -13.06 -32.06
N ASN A 44 21.01 -12.90 -33.31
CA ASN A 44 21.91 -12.79 -34.45
C ASN A 44 22.69 -11.46 -34.41
N GLN A 45 22.05 -10.35 -34.00
CA GLN A 45 22.75 -9.10 -33.73
C GLN A 45 23.76 -9.24 -32.59
N LYS A 46 23.40 -9.93 -31.50
CA LYS A 46 24.28 -10.20 -30.35
C LYS A 46 25.46 -11.09 -30.73
N TRP A 47 25.21 -12.11 -31.55
CA TRP A 47 26.23 -13.01 -32.09
C TRP A 47 27.18 -12.25 -33.02
N MET A 48 26.65 -11.44 -33.94
CA MET A 48 27.47 -10.58 -34.80
C MET A 48 28.29 -9.60 -33.97
N MET A 49 27.71 -8.95 -32.96
CA MET A 49 28.43 -8.01 -32.09
C MET A 49 29.56 -8.72 -31.33
N LYS A 50 29.30 -9.90 -30.75
CA LYS A 50 30.33 -10.72 -30.07
C LYS A 50 31.42 -11.19 -31.03
N LYS A 51 31.05 -11.57 -32.26
CA LYS A 51 31.99 -12.00 -33.29
C LYS A 51 32.87 -10.83 -33.74
N ILE A 52 32.27 -9.67 -34.02
CA ILE A 52 32.99 -8.41 -34.32
C ILE A 52 33.94 -8.06 -33.17
N LEU A 53 33.50 -8.11 -31.92
CA LEU A 53 34.35 -7.83 -30.75
C LEU A 53 35.51 -8.85 -30.59
N LYS A 54 35.27 -10.12 -30.93
CA LYS A 54 36.28 -11.18 -30.87
C LYS A 54 37.31 -11.07 -32.00
N ASP A 55 36.86 -10.73 -33.20
CA ASP A 55 37.71 -10.51 -34.37
C ASP A 55 38.52 -9.21 -34.23
N GLN A 56 37.92 -8.14 -33.67
CA GLN A 56 38.61 -6.90 -33.34
C GLN A 56 39.64 -7.05 -32.22
N ARG A 57 39.40 -7.89 -31.20
CA ARG A 57 40.42 -8.21 -30.18
C ARG A 57 41.68 -8.86 -30.79
N LYS A 58 41.54 -9.51 -31.95
CA LYS A 58 42.62 -10.15 -32.69
C LYS A 58 43.41 -9.15 -33.55
N ASN A 59 42.77 -8.07 -34.00
CA ASN A 59 43.36 -6.97 -34.76
C ASN A 59 43.54 -5.71 -33.87
N ARG A 60 44.72 -5.58 -33.26
CA ARG A 60 45.14 -4.58 -32.26
C ARG A 60 45.13 -3.09 -32.68
N GLU A 61 44.27 -2.64 -33.61
CA GLU A 61 44.41 -1.33 -34.25
C GLU A 61 43.34 -0.26 -33.89
N ARG A 62 42.54 -0.43 -32.83
CA ARG A 62 41.60 0.64 -32.39
C ARG A 62 41.79 1.12 -30.96
N ASP A 63 41.40 2.40 -30.78
CA ASP A 63 41.40 3.14 -29.51
C ASP A 63 40.61 2.35 -28.43
N PRO A 64 41.24 1.96 -27.32
CA PRO A 64 40.62 1.23 -26.22
C PRO A 64 39.29 1.82 -25.73
N LYS A 65 39.13 3.15 -25.83
CA LYS A 65 37.92 3.86 -25.39
C LYS A 65 36.68 3.53 -26.23
N GLU A 66 36.84 3.28 -27.53
CA GLU A 66 35.72 2.94 -28.40
C GLU A 66 35.23 1.50 -28.14
N TYR A 67 36.17 0.60 -27.86
CA TYR A 67 35.89 -0.79 -27.48
C TYR A 67 35.14 -0.88 -26.14
N GLU A 68 35.59 -0.12 -25.15
CA GLU A 68 34.95 -0.07 -23.83
C GLU A 68 33.50 0.46 -23.92
N LYS A 69 33.27 1.48 -24.75
CA LYS A 69 31.93 2.02 -25.04
C LYS A 69 31.00 1.02 -25.73
N MET A 70 31.53 0.20 -26.65
CA MET A 70 30.77 -0.86 -27.32
C MET A 70 30.45 -2.03 -26.39
N LEU A 71 31.38 -2.38 -25.49
CA LEU A 71 31.15 -3.39 -24.45
C LEU A 71 30.07 -2.94 -23.46
N ASP A 72 30.12 -1.68 -23.03
CA ASP A 72 29.09 -1.08 -22.19
C ASP A 72 27.72 -1.05 -22.87
N GLN A 73 27.68 -0.76 -24.18
CA GLN A 73 26.43 -0.83 -24.95
C GLN A 73 25.88 -2.27 -25.05
N ALA A 74 26.74 -3.25 -25.31
CA ALA A 74 26.32 -4.66 -25.34
C ALA A 74 25.83 -5.16 -23.98
N ASN A 75 26.53 -4.80 -22.90
CA ASN A 75 26.14 -5.15 -21.53
C ASN A 75 24.83 -4.45 -21.11
N THR A 76 24.62 -3.18 -21.46
CA THR A 76 23.37 -2.46 -21.15
C THR A 76 22.17 -2.92 -21.97
N ILE A 77 22.37 -3.56 -23.12
CA ILE A 77 21.30 -4.22 -23.89
C ILE A 77 20.90 -5.54 -23.23
N ASP A 78 21.87 -6.32 -22.73
CA ASP A 78 21.60 -7.58 -22.01
C ASP A 78 20.83 -7.29 -20.71
N ASP A 79 21.31 -6.33 -19.92
CA ASP A 79 20.72 -5.96 -18.62
C ASP A 79 19.27 -5.45 -18.77
N LYS A 80 18.95 -4.75 -19.87
CA LYS A 80 17.59 -4.24 -20.16
C LYS A 80 16.62 -5.32 -20.61
N THR A 81 17.12 -6.34 -21.31
CA THR A 81 16.27 -7.42 -21.85
C THR A 81 15.97 -8.42 -20.74
N GLU A 82 16.95 -8.73 -19.90
CA GLU A 82 16.74 -9.53 -18.68
C GLU A 82 15.82 -8.82 -17.68
N SER A 83 16.05 -7.53 -17.45
CA SER A 83 15.27 -6.66 -16.56
C SER A 83 13.76 -6.81 -16.74
N LYS A 84 13.24 -6.71 -17.96
CA LYS A 84 11.80 -6.69 -18.25
C LYS A 84 11.07 -7.96 -17.86
N ASP A 85 11.70 -9.12 -18.07
CA ASP A 85 11.09 -10.41 -17.76
C ASP A 85 11.18 -10.71 -16.26
N ILE A 86 12.13 -10.13 -15.54
CA ILE A 86 12.39 -10.44 -14.13
C ILE A 86 11.47 -9.67 -13.18
N LEU A 87 11.00 -8.48 -13.55
CA LEU A 87 10.17 -7.65 -12.67
C LEU A 87 8.83 -8.29 -12.28
N PRO A 88 8.05 -8.90 -13.19
CA PRO A 88 6.84 -9.63 -12.82
C PRO A 88 7.16 -10.81 -11.88
N LEU A 89 8.32 -11.45 -12.06
CA LEU A 89 8.78 -12.54 -11.19
C LEU A 89 9.20 -12.03 -9.80
N MET A 90 9.83 -10.87 -9.70
CA MET A 90 10.13 -10.23 -8.43
C MET A 90 8.86 -9.79 -7.70
N GLY A 91 7.91 -9.16 -8.41
CA GLY A 91 6.61 -8.79 -7.85
C GLY A 91 5.83 -10.01 -7.36
N GLY A 92 5.80 -11.07 -8.17
CA GLY A 92 5.23 -12.36 -7.77
C GLY A 92 5.91 -12.95 -6.53
N SER A 93 7.24 -12.86 -6.44
CA SER A 93 7.98 -13.37 -5.27
C SER A 93 7.61 -12.63 -3.98
N ILE A 94 7.51 -11.29 -4.03
CA ILE A 94 7.13 -10.46 -2.87
C ILE A 94 5.70 -10.79 -2.42
N VAL A 95 4.77 -10.87 -3.37
CA VAL A 95 3.37 -11.22 -3.08
C VAL A 95 3.27 -12.61 -2.44
N LEU A 96 3.99 -13.60 -2.97
CA LEU A 96 4.02 -14.95 -2.41
C LEU A 96 4.63 -14.99 -1.01
N LEU A 97 5.65 -14.16 -0.73
CA LEU A 97 6.21 -14.02 0.62
C LEU A 97 5.22 -13.42 1.61
N ILE A 98 4.38 -12.46 1.20
CA ILE A 98 3.31 -11.93 2.06
C ILE A 98 2.35 -13.05 2.48
N PHE A 99 1.92 -13.90 1.54
CA PHE A 99 1.08 -15.06 1.84
C PHE A 99 1.73 -16.10 2.75
N MET A 100 3.06 -16.21 2.74
CA MET A 100 3.80 -17.08 3.67
C MET A 100 3.89 -16.52 5.08
N ILE A 101 3.92 -15.19 5.23
CA ILE A 101 3.98 -14.51 6.54
C ILE A 101 2.57 -14.44 7.18
N TYR A 102 1.52 -14.43 6.35
CA TYR A 102 0.14 -14.27 6.80
C TYR A 102 -0.33 -15.22 7.92
N PRO A 103 0.00 -16.52 7.94
CA PRO A 103 -0.38 -17.39 9.06
C PRO A 103 0.24 -16.96 10.40
N PHE A 104 1.46 -16.42 10.39
CA PHE A 104 2.11 -15.92 11.61
C PHE A 104 1.40 -14.68 12.13
N LEU A 105 0.97 -13.78 11.22
CA LEU A 105 0.14 -12.63 11.60
C LEU A 105 -1.17 -13.06 12.24
N LEU A 106 -1.85 -14.09 11.69
CA LEU A 106 -3.10 -14.59 12.28
C LEU A 106 -2.90 -15.23 13.66
N VAL A 107 -1.74 -15.87 13.91
CA VAL A 107 -1.41 -16.40 15.24
C VAL A 107 -1.26 -15.26 16.24
N ASP A 108 -0.58 -14.17 15.87
CA ASP A 108 -0.42 -12.99 16.73
C ASP A 108 -1.76 -12.29 16.98
N LEU A 109 -2.63 -12.22 15.96
CA LEU A 109 -3.99 -11.69 16.05
C LEU A 109 -5.00 -12.64 16.71
N LYS A 110 -4.60 -13.87 17.04
CA LYS A 110 -5.45 -14.92 17.63
C LYS A 110 -6.69 -15.28 16.79
N GLU A 111 -6.62 -15.10 15.47
CA GLU A 111 -7.70 -15.42 14.53
C GLU A 111 -7.65 -16.90 14.09
N TRP A 112 -8.01 -17.80 15.01
CA TRP A 112 -7.88 -19.25 14.80
C TRP A 112 -8.76 -19.81 13.67
N ASP A 113 -9.91 -19.19 13.41
CA ASP A 113 -10.87 -19.65 12.40
C ASP A 113 -10.30 -19.59 10.97
N MET A 114 -9.46 -18.59 10.71
CA MET A 114 -8.82 -18.38 9.41
C MET A 114 -7.44 -19.05 9.30
N LEU A 115 -6.89 -19.54 10.41
CA LEU A 115 -5.53 -20.07 10.46
C LEU A 115 -5.33 -21.29 9.54
N TYR A 116 -6.27 -22.23 9.54
CA TYR A 116 -6.18 -23.43 8.68
C TYR A 116 -6.18 -23.08 7.19
N LEU A 117 -7.02 -22.11 6.80
CA LEU A 117 -7.06 -21.60 5.43
C LEU A 117 -5.74 -20.90 5.08
N ALA A 118 -5.24 -20.04 5.97
CA ALA A 118 -3.98 -19.34 5.78
C ALA A 118 -2.79 -20.29 5.65
N ILE A 119 -2.72 -21.36 6.45
CA ILE A 119 -1.68 -22.39 6.33
C ILE A 119 -1.76 -23.06 4.95
N GLY A 120 -2.96 -23.42 4.48
CA GLY A 120 -3.16 -23.97 3.13
C GLY A 120 -2.67 -23.02 2.04
N VAL A 121 -3.02 -21.73 2.14
CA VAL A 121 -2.55 -20.68 1.22
C VAL A 121 -1.03 -20.54 1.26
N ALA A 122 -0.41 -20.57 2.44
CA ALA A 122 1.04 -20.47 2.61
C ALA A 122 1.79 -21.66 1.99
N ILE A 123 1.25 -22.88 2.08
CA ILE A 123 1.84 -24.07 1.42
C ILE A 123 1.79 -23.91 -0.10
N ILE A 124 0.64 -23.50 -0.65
CA ILE A 124 0.48 -23.25 -2.10
C ILE A 124 1.43 -22.13 -2.55
N ALA A 125 1.50 -21.03 -1.79
CA ALA A 125 2.38 -19.92 -2.08
C ALA A 125 3.86 -20.33 -2.06
N THR A 126 4.25 -21.19 -1.12
CA THR A 126 5.60 -21.76 -1.04
C THR A 126 5.91 -22.60 -2.29
N GLY A 127 5.00 -23.48 -2.70
CA GLY A 127 5.17 -24.27 -3.93
C GLY A 127 5.31 -23.40 -5.18
N ALA A 128 4.44 -22.39 -5.33
CA ALA A 128 4.50 -21.42 -6.41
C ALA A 128 5.82 -20.63 -6.40
N LEU A 129 6.29 -20.21 -5.22
CA LEU A 129 7.55 -19.48 -5.06
C LEU A 129 8.74 -20.34 -5.48
N VAL A 130 8.77 -21.61 -5.08
CA VAL A 130 9.82 -22.56 -5.48
C VAL A 130 9.84 -22.75 -7.00
N LEU A 131 8.69 -22.96 -7.63
CA LEU A 131 8.59 -23.11 -9.09
C LEU A 131 9.03 -21.85 -9.82
N LEU A 132 8.63 -20.68 -9.32
CA LEU A 132 8.99 -19.39 -9.86
C LEU A 132 10.51 -19.14 -9.75
N TRP A 133 11.11 -19.51 -8.62
CA TRP A 133 12.56 -19.47 -8.43
C TRP A 133 13.32 -20.47 -9.30
N GLN A 134 12.82 -21.69 -9.45
CA GLN A 134 13.41 -22.68 -10.36
C GLN A 134 13.40 -22.17 -11.80
N TYR A 135 12.29 -21.59 -12.25
CA TYR A 135 12.20 -20.94 -13.56
C TYR A 135 13.21 -19.79 -13.69
N CYS A 136 13.29 -18.89 -12.70
CA CYS A 136 14.26 -17.80 -12.66
C CYS A 136 15.71 -18.30 -12.77
N ILE A 137 16.06 -19.32 -11.98
CA ILE A 137 17.41 -19.90 -11.94
C ILE A 137 17.73 -20.56 -13.28
N HIS A 138 16.79 -21.29 -13.87
CA HIS A 138 17.00 -21.96 -15.15
C HIS A 138 17.19 -20.96 -16.29
N LYS A 139 16.37 -19.89 -16.32
CA LYS A 139 16.38 -18.90 -17.40
C LYS A 139 17.54 -17.89 -17.30
N PHE A 140 17.85 -17.40 -16.10
CA PHE A 140 18.81 -16.31 -15.90
C PHE A 140 20.10 -16.73 -15.17
N GLY A 141 20.12 -17.93 -14.59
CA GLY A 141 21.21 -18.41 -13.74
C GLY A 141 21.10 -17.92 -12.30
N VAL A 142 21.68 -18.71 -11.38
CA VAL A 142 21.62 -18.46 -9.92
C VAL A 142 22.13 -17.06 -9.53
N LYS A 143 23.26 -16.62 -10.11
CA LYS A 143 23.87 -15.32 -9.81
C LYS A 143 22.99 -14.14 -10.25
N ALA A 144 22.28 -14.27 -11.36
CA ALA A 144 21.37 -13.22 -11.81
C ALA A 144 20.14 -13.19 -10.90
N ALA A 145 19.46 -14.33 -10.75
CA ALA A 145 18.27 -14.46 -9.90
C ALA A 145 18.49 -13.87 -8.49
N PHE A 146 19.59 -14.24 -7.83
CA PHE A 146 19.94 -13.70 -6.52
C PHE A 146 20.13 -12.17 -6.50
N ARG A 147 20.88 -11.61 -7.47
CA ARG A 147 21.11 -10.15 -7.56
C ARG A 147 19.80 -9.38 -7.72
N TYR A 148 18.87 -9.90 -8.51
CA TYR A 148 17.59 -9.25 -8.72
C TYR A 148 16.67 -9.36 -7.51
N THR A 149 16.57 -10.53 -6.88
CA THR A 149 15.86 -10.68 -5.60
C THR A 149 16.38 -9.69 -4.56
N LEU A 150 17.70 -9.59 -4.41
CA LEU A 150 18.29 -8.64 -3.47
C LEU A 150 17.92 -7.19 -3.78
N LYS A 151 17.96 -6.78 -5.06
CA LYS A 151 17.50 -5.45 -5.49
C LYS A 151 16.02 -5.22 -5.16
N GLY A 152 15.18 -6.25 -5.28
CA GLY A 152 13.76 -6.18 -4.95
C GLY A 152 13.52 -5.99 -3.47
N ILE A 153 14.22 -6.75 -2.62
CA ILE A 153 14.16 -6.60 -1.17
C ILE A 153 14.60 -5.18 -0.79
N VAL A 154 15.74 -4.71 -1.29
CA VAL A 154 16.23 -3.35 -1.01
C VAL A 154 15.22 -2.28 -1.46
N ALA A 155 14.63 -2.44 -2.65
CA ALA A 155 13.61 -1.51 -3.14
C ALA A 155 12.35 -1.51 -2.26
N PHE A 156 11.88 -2.70 -1.86
CA PHE A 156 10.71 -2.85 -1.00
C PHE A 156 10.95 -2.26 0.40
N THR A 157 12.08 -2.57 1.03
CA THR A 157 12.50 -1.96 2.30
C THR A 157 12.62 -0.44 2.18
N GLY A 158 13.15 0.05 1.06
CA GLY A 158 13.21 1.49 0.78
C GLY A 158 11.83 2.14 0.69
N ILE A 159 10.84 1.47 0.06
CA ILE A 159 9.45 1.95 0.00
C ILE A 159 8.86 2.01 1.41
N LEU A 160 8.98 0.94 2.21
CA LEU A 160 8.48 0.93 3.59
C LEU A 160 9.12 2.01 4.47
N ALA A 161 10.43 2.22 4.34
CA ALA A 161 11.12 3.30 5.07
C ALA A 161 10.61 4.68 4.63
N LEU A 162 10.38 4.89 3.34
CA LEU A 162 9.81 6.12 2.82
C LEU A 162 8.39 6.35 3.35
N THR A 163 7.56 5.31 3.42
CA THR A 163 6.23 5.34 4.02
C THR A 163 6.28 5.84 5.46
N MET A 164 7.12 5.23 6.28
CA MET A 164 7.28 5.62 7.69
C MET A 164 7.74 7.08 7.82
N LEU A 165 8.69 7.52 6.98
CA LEU A 165 9.14 8.91 6.95
C LEU A 165 8.03 9.88 6.53
N LEU A 166 7.15 9.49 5.60
CA LEU A 166 6.01 10.31 5.20
C LEU A 166 4.98 10.42 6.33
N PHE A 167 4.65 9.32 7.01
CA PHE A 167 3.75 9.35 8.16
C PHE A 167 4.27 10.27 9.27
N VAL A 168 5.52 10.05 9.71
CA VAL A 168 6.16 10.88 10.74
C VAL A 168 6.26 12.33 10.28
N GLY A 169 6.62 12.58 9.02
CA GLY A 169 6.74 13.93 8.47
C GLY A 169 5.40 14.68 8.43
N VAL A 170 4.33 14.00 8.03
CA VAL A 170 2.97 14.57 8.01
C VAL A 170 2.49 14.88 9.41
N GLU A 171 2.67 13.96 10.36
CA GLU A 171 2.29 14.15 11.75
C GLU A 171 3.03 15.33 12.39
N GLN A 172 4.35 15.44 12.17
CA GLN A 172 5.14 16.57 12.66
C GLN A 172 4.71 17.90 12.04
N LEU A 173 4.39 17.92 10.74
CA LEU A 173 3.85 19.11 10.09
C LEU A 173 2.47 19.49 10.64
N GLN A 174 1.59 18.51 10.86
CA GLN A 174 0.28 18.74 11.47
C GLN A 174 0.42 19.33 12.87
N LYS A 175 1.30 18.76 13.69
CA LYS A 175 1.60 19.26 15.03
C LYS A 175 2.08 20.71 15.00
N GLN A 176 3.04 21.04 14.12
CA GLN A 176 3.57 22.40 14.03
C GLN A 176 2.55 23.43 13.51
N LEU A 177 1.63 23.02 12.64
CA LEU A 177 0.71 23.94 11.96
C LEU A 177 -0.62 24.13 12.68
N PHE A 178 -1.15 23.09 13.33
CA PHE A 178 -2.53 23.06 13.83
C PHE A 178 -2.67 22.78 15.32
N VAL A 179 -1.66 22.19 15.97
CA VAL A 179 -1.77 21.76 17.36
C VAL A 179 -1.30 22.90 18.27
N PRO A 180 -2.19 23.51 19.08
CA PRO A 180 -1.81 24.54 20.05
C PRO A 180 -1.07 23.91 21.24
N GLU A 181 -0.38 24.72 22.04
CA GLU A 181 0.44 24.22 23.16
C GLU A 181 -0.36 23.52 24.27
N ASP A 182 -1.63 23.89 24.45
CA ASP A 182 -2.51 23.37 25.51
C ASP A 182 -3.34 22.15 25.07
N TYR A 183 -2.98 21.50 23.96
CA TYR A 183 -3.66 20.30 23.52
C TYR A 183 -3.58 19.15 24.54
N ILE A 184 -4.65 18.36 24.58
CA ILE A 184 -4.72 17.09 25.31
C ILE A 184 -4.31 15.96 24.38
N LEU A 185 -4.92 15.92 23.20
CA LEU A 185 -4.66 14.93 22.16
C LEU A 185 -4.98 15.52 20.78
N PHE A 186 -4.38 14.96 19.75
CA PHE A 186 -4.77 15.23 18.37
C PHE A 186 -4.75 13.93 17.56
N GLN A 187 -5.47 13.92 16.46
CA GLN A 187 -5.53 12.78 15.57
C GLN A 187 -5.73 13.22 14.12
N MET A 188 -5.31 12.35 13.19
CA MET A 188 -5.65 12.48 11.78
C MET A 188 -7.03 11.85 11.53
N ASP A 189 -7.95 12.63 10.99
CA ASP A 189 -9.32 12.17 10.80
C ASP A 189 -9.44 11.14 9.67
N LYS A 190 -10.44 10.25 9.78
CA LYS A 190 -10.87 9.41 8.65
C LYS A 190 -11.56 10.29 7.59
N PRO A 191 -11.35 10.06 6.27
CA PRO A 191 -10.52 9.00 5.66
C PRO A 191 -9.06 9.41 5.42
N TYR A 192 -8.66 10.61 5.85
CA TYR A 192 -7.35 11.19 5.51
C TYR A 192 -6.18 10.36 6.01
N ARG A 193 -6.35 9.65 7.13
CA ARG A 193 -5.35 8.71 7.67
C ARG A 193 -4.91 7.61 6.70
N TYR A 194 -5.73 7.29 5.70
CA TYR A 194 -5.45 6.24 4.71
C TYR A 194 -4.82 6.79 3.42
N LEU A 195 -4.70 8.11 3.27
CA LEU A 195 -4.13 8.74 2.07
C LEU A 195 -2.63 8.49 1.86
N PRO A 196 -1.76 8.36 2.89
CA PRO A 196 -0.37 7.95 2.68
C PRO A 196 -0.26 6.67 1.85
N PHE A 197 -1.13 5.70 2.10
CA PHE A 197 -1.17 4.44 1.37
C PHE A 197 -1.52 4.64 -0.12
N LEU A 198 -2.38 5.61 -0.46
CA LEU A 198 -2.65 5.93 -1.87
C LEU A 198 -1.41 6.50 -2.56
N VAL A 199 -0.65 7.36 -1.87
CA VAL A 199 0.62 7.90 -2.39
C VAL A 199 1.63 6.77 -2.63
N GLU A 200 1.69 5.78 -1.74
CA GLU A 200 2.54 4.60 -1.92
C GLU A 200 2.14 3.75 -3.12
N VAL A 201 0.84 3.50 -3.30
CA VAL A 201 0.33 2.76 -4.46
C VAL A 201 0.65 3.53 -5.75
N GLU A 202 0.54 4.85 -5.75
CA GLU A 202 0.94 5.69 -6.88
C GLU A 202 2.45 5.58 -7.18
N ILE A 203 3.31 5.71 -6.17
CA ILE A 203 4.77 5.59 -6.33
C ILE A 203 5.15 4.18 -6.80
N GLY A 204 4.55 3.15 -6.22
CA GLY A 204 4.78 1.75 -6.61
C GLY A 204 4.36 1.49 -8.05
N GLY A 205 3.15 1.91 -8.42
CA GLY A 205 2.63 1.82 -9.79
C GLY A 205 3.48 2.62 -10.77
N PHE A 206 3.99 3.77 -10.34
CA PHE A 206 4.88 4.62 -11.11
C PHE A 206 6.24 3.96 -11.41
N ILE A 207 6.88 3.40 -10.38
CA ILE A 207 8.15 2.66 -10.52
C ILE A 207 7.93 1.46 -11.44
N LEU A 208 6.84 0.70 -11.23
CA LEU A 208 6.48 -0.45 -12.05
C LEU A 208 6.29 -0.06 -13.52
N TRP A 209 5.50 0.99 -13.79
CA TRP A 209 5.28 1.50 -15.13
C TRP A 209 6.57 1.97 -15.79
N ARG A 210 7.40 2.73 -15.08
CA ARG A 210 8.68 3.25 -15.59
C ARG A 210 9.61 2.13 -16.00
N TYR A 211 9.57 1.03 -15.26
CA TYR A 211 10.40 -0.14 -15.51
C TYR A 211 9.84 -1.00 -16.67
N LEU A 212 8.53 -1.26 -16.71
CA LEU A 212 7.87 -2.02 -17.80
C LEU A 212 7.91 -1.29 -19.15
N ALA A 213 7.59 0.01 -19.17
CA ALA A 213 7.55 0.82 -20.39
C ALA A 213 8.95 1.16 -20.95
N GLY A 214 10.02 0.87 -20.20
CA GLY A 214 11.40 1.20 -20.56
C GLY A 214 11.66 2.71 -20.63
N ARG A 215 12.71 3.13 -21.35
CA ARG A 215 13.04 4.57 -21.58
C ARG A 215 12.09 5.28 -22.57
N LYS A 216 10.82 4.87 -22.68
CA LYS A 216 9.84 5.66 -23.44
C LYS A 216 9.83 7.09 -22.88
N LYS A 217 9.79 8.07 -23.79
CA LYS A 217 9.78 9.49 -23.41
C LYS A 217 8.57 9.72 -22.52
N PHE A 218 8.86 10.13 -21.30
CA PHE A 218 7.88 10.45 -20.31
C PHE A 218 7.02 11.62 -20.80
N ASN A 219 5.70 11.50 -20.73
CA ASN A 219 4.82 12.60 -21.11
C ASN A 219 4.90 13.70 -20.04
N ARG A 220 5.46 14.86 -20.41
CA ARG A 220 5.61 16.02 -19.49
C ARG A 220 4.28 16.45 -18.89
N VAL A 221 3.19 16.36 -19.64
CA VAL A 221 1.85 16.71 -19.17
C VAL A 221 1.43 15.77 -18.03
N LEU A 222 1.69 14.47 -18.17
CA LEU A 222 1.39 13.48 -17.14
C LEU A 222 2.23 13.70 -15.87
N CYS A 223 3.51 14.06 -16.01
CA CYS A 223 4.37 14.45 -14.87
C CYS A 223 3.75 15.59 -14.06
N ILE A 224 3.36 16.67 -14.75
CA ILE A 224 2.81 17.85 -14.11
C ILE A 224 1.48 17.51 -13.45
N ALA A 225 0.61 16.73 -14.11
CA ALA A 225 -0.65 16.28 -13.54
C ALA A 225 -0.44 15.47 -12.25
N ILE A 226 0.45 14.48 -12.26
CA ILE A 226 0.78 13.66 -11.07
C ILE A 226 1.30 14.55 -9.93
N LEU A 227 2.20 15.49 -10.24
CA LEU A 227 2.73 16.41 -9.24
C LEU A 227 1.64 17.27 -8.60
N VAL A 228 0.75 17.85 -9.42
CA VAL A 228 -0.37 18.68 -8.92
C VAL A 228 -1.32 17.86 -8.06
N ILE A 229 -1.64 16.63 -8.46
CA ILE A 229 -2.48 15.71 -7.68
C ILE A 229 -1.81 15.40 -6.34
N ASN A 230 -0.52 15.08 -6.32
CA ASN A 230 0.22 14.77 -5.10
C ASN A 230 0.30 15.97 -4.14
N ILE A 231 0.45 17.19 -4.67
CA ILE A 231 0.38 18.41 -3.85
C ILE A 231 -1.02 18.57 -3.23
N ALA A 232 -2.08 18.33 -4.00
CA ALA A 232 -3.44 18.40 -3.49
C ALA A 232 -3.71 17.33 -2.42
N VAL A 233 -3.29 16.08 -2.65
CA VAL A 233 -3.40 14.97 -1.68
C VAL A 233 -2.61 15.30 -0.41
N GLY A 234 -1.39 15.82 -0.53
CA GLY A 234 -0.58 16.23 0.61
C GLY A 234 -1.25 17.33 1.43
N TYR A 235 -1.84 18.35 0.79
CA TYR A 235 -2.60 19.38 1.50
C TYR A 235 -3.85 18.81 2.21
N ILE A 236 -4.59 17.91 1.56
CA ILE A 236 -5.73 17.21 2.17
C ILE A 236 -5.27 16.43 3.42
N MET A 237 -4.18 15.67 3.31
CA MET A 237 -3.59 14.92 4.42
C MET A 237 -3.24 15.83 5.60
N ILE A 238 -2.51 16.90 5.34
CA ILE A 238 -2.05 17.83 6.37
C ILE A 238 -3.25 18.52 7.06
N SER A 239 -4.28 18.90 6.31
CA SER A 239 -5.42 19.67 6.84
C SER A 239 -6.48 18.85 7.60
N GLY A 240 -6.47 17.52 7.51
CA GLY A 240 -7.50 16.64 8.08
C GLY A 240 -7.20 16.20 9.51
N VAL A 241 -7.32 17.11 10.47
CA VAL A 241 -6.89 16.89 11.87
C VAL A 241 -7.98 17.32 12.85
N THR A 242 -8.25 16.47 13.83
CA THR A 242 -9.02 16.84 15.02
C THR A 242 -8.07 17.06 16.18
N VAL A 243 -8.20 18.21 16.85
CA VAL A 243 -7.42 18.56 18.04
C VAL A 243 -8.38 18.75 19.21
N CYS A 244 -8.09 18.12 20.35
CA CYS A 244 -8.79 18.36 21.60
C CYS A 244 -7.86 19.13 22.53
N THR A 245 -8.30 20.29 23.00
CA THR A 245 -7.58 21.18 23.93
C THR A 245 -8.21 21.13 25.31
N THR A 246 -7.68 21.90 26.26
CA THR A 246 -8.28 21.96 27.60
C THR A 246 -9.66 22.60 27.63
N SER A 247 -10.03 23.42 26.64
CA SER A 247 -11.29 24.17 26.62
C SER A 247 -12.21 23.80 25.45
N GLU A 248 -11.67 23.32 24.35
CA GLU A 248 -12.43 23.15 23.11
C GLU A 248 -11.90 22.04 22.18
N ILE A 249 -12.74 21.64 21.24
CA ILE A 249 -12.40 20.73 20.15
C ILE A 249 -12.27 21.54 18.86
N ILE A 250 -11.13 21.43 18.19
CA ILE A 250 -10.83 22.14 16.95
C ILE A 250 -10.79 21.13 15.80
N LEU A 251 -11.70 21.28 14.84
CA LEU A 251 -11.79 20.40 13.67
C LEU A 251 -11.20 21.09 12.45
N HIS A 252 -9.99 20.70 12.05
CA HIS A 252 -9.37 21.14 10.81
C HIS A 252 -9.85 20.24 9.66
N THR A 253 -10.22 20.88 8.56
CA THR A 253 -10.58 20.17 7.32
C THR A 253 -9.95 20.87 6.13
N PHE A 254 -9.83 20.16 5.01
CA PHE A 254 -9.38 20.74 3.74
C PHE A 254 -10.10 22.04 3.36
N TRP A 255 -11.41 22.11 3.62
CA TRP A 255 -12.25 23.28 3.33
C TRP A 255 -12.15 24.38 4.39
N ASN A 256 -11.75 24.04 5.61
CA ASN A 256 -11.58 24.97 6.70
C ASN A 256 -10.29 24.67 7.49
N PRO A 257 -9.11 25.05 6.94
CA PRO A 257 -7.82 24.75 7.57
C PRO A 257 -7.59 25.56 8.85
N ARG A 258 -8.31 26.67 9.05
CA ARG A 258 -8.26 27.45 10.30
C ARG A 258 -8.93 26.74 11.47
N GLY A 259 -9.67 25.67 11.22
CA GLY A 259 -10.38 24.92 12.24
C GLY A 259 -11.80 25.42 12.43
N HIS A 260 -12.71 24.49 12.74
CA HIS A 260 -14.01 24.79 13.30
C HIS A 260 -13.98 24.44 14.79
N VAL A 261 -14.11 25.48 15.61
CA VAL A 261 -14.08 25.37 17.07
C VAL A 261 -15.43 24.93 17.60
N ILE A 262 -15.42 23.94 18.47
CA ILE A 262 -16.58 23.37 19.14
C ILE A 262 -16.30 23.35 20.64
N ALA A 263 -17.16 24.02 21.40
CA ALA A 263 -17.06 24.02 22.85
C ALA A 263 -17.55 22.68 23.42
N TYR A 264 -17.00 22.24 24.56
CA TYR A 264 -17.37 20.97 25.17
C TYR A 264 -18.83 20.94 25.63
N GLU A 265 -19.42 22.09 25.94
CA GLU A 265 -20.82 22.27 26.29
C GLU A 265 -21.77 21.86 25.15
N ASP A 266 -21.29 21.80 23.90
CA ASP A 266 -22.05 21.36 22.74
C ASP A 266 -22.04 19.84 22.52
N VAL A 267 -21.30 19.10 23.36
CA VAL A 267 -21.37 17.65 23.41
C VAL A 267 -22.67 17.24 24.10
N LYS A 268 -23.51 16.48 23.39
CA LYS A 268 -24.80 15.98 23.87
C LYS A 268 -24.66 14.61 24.53
N ALA A 269 -23.83 13.74 23.94
CA ALA A 269 -23.64 12.38 24.42
C ALA A 269 -22.22 11.88 24.15
N VAL A 270 -21.77 10.94 24.97
CA VAL A 270 -20.50 10.24 24.85
C VAL A 270 -20.79 8.74 24.80
N ASP A 271 -20.26 8.04 23.81
CA ASP A 271 -20.24 6.58 23.71
C ASP A 271 -18.78 6.13 23.73
N ALA A 272 -18.40 5.40 24.77
CA ALA A 272 -17.03 4.92 24.94
C ALA A 272 -17.02 3.43 25.26
N GLY A 273 -16.05 2.70 24.70
CA GLY A 273 -15.99 1.27 24.93
C GLY A 273 -14.90 0.59 24.14
N PHE A 274 -15.03 -0.74 24.04
CA PHE A 274 -14.17 -1.58 23.23
C PHE A 274 -14.97 -2.13 22.05
N ASP A 275 -14.39 -2.13 20.87
CA ASP A 275 -14.96 -2.75 19.68
C ASP A 275 -14.65 -4.26 19.64
N PRO A 276 -15.20 -5.03 18.69
CA PRO A 276 -14.96 -6.48 18.59
C PRO A 276 -13.48 -6.86 18.42
N ASP A 277 -12.64 -5.93 17.95
CA ASP A 277 -11.21 -6.14 17.74
C ASP A 277 -10.41 -5.82 19.03
N GLY A 278 -11.10 -5.44 20.11
CA GLY A 278 -10.49 -5.08 21.39
C GLY A 278 -9.87 -3.68 21.39
N GLU A 279 -10.12 -2.86 20.36
CA GLU A 279 -9.66 -1.48 20.31
C GLU A 279 -10.60 -0.56 21.10
N PHE A 280 -10.00 0.36 21.86
CA PHE A 280 -10.75 1.35 22.59
C PHE A 280 -11.24 2.46 21.66
N TYR A 281 -12.54 2.76 21.72
CA TYR A 281 -13.14 3.86 20.99
C TYR A 281 -13.76 4.89 21.94
N TYR A 282 -13.72 6.16 21.53
CA TYR A 282 -14.37 7.27 22.23
C TYR A 282 -15.12 8.15 21.23
N LYS A 283 -16.45 8.19 21.31
CA LYS A 283 -17.33 8.89 20.36
C LYS A 283 -18.11 9.98 21.07
N MET A 284 -17.96 11.21 20.61
CA MET A 284 -18.73 12.36 21.08
C MET A 284 -19.81 12.73 20.06
N THR A 285 -21.07 12.69 20.47
CA THR A 285 -22.19 13.17 19.67
C THR A 285 -22.52 14.60 20.05
N LEU A 286 -22.44 15.52 19.09
CA LEU A 286 -22.77 16.93 19.29
C LEU A 286 -24.28 17.17 19.28
N LYS A 287 -24.75 18.30 19.83
CA LYS A 287 -26.17 18.71 19.77
C LYS A 287 -26.75 18.74 18.35
N LYS A 288 -25.92 19.01 17.34
CA LYS A 288 -26.29 19.03 15.91
C LYS A 288 -26.31 17.63 15.26
N GLY A 289 -26.08 16.56 16.01
CA GLY A 289 -26.10 15.18 15.53
C GLY A 289 -24.81 14.70 14.85
N LYS A 290 -23.82 15.58 14.66
CA LYS A 290 -22.49 15.18 14.16
C LYS A 290 -21.77 14.37 15.25
N VAL A 291 -21.13 13.27 14.84
CA VAL A 291 -20.31 12.41 15.72
C VAL A 291 -18.84 12.68 15.44
N ILE A 292 -18.07 12.88 16.51
CA ILE A 292 -16.62 12.96 16.49
C ILE A 292 -16.10 11.67 17.12
N GLU A 293 -15.41 10.85 16.34
CA GLU A 293 -14.81 9.60 16.79
C GLU A 293 -13.32 9.83 17.03
N ILE A 294 -12.87 9.63 18.27
CA ILE A 294 -11.47 9.72 18.66
C ILE A 294 -10.88 8.31 18.70
N THR A 295 -10.02 7.98 17.72
CA THR A 295 -9.39 6.66 17.56
C THR A 295 -7.92 6.82 17.20
N GLN A 296 -7.05 6.17 17.96
CA GLN A 296 -5.59 6.23 17.77
C GLN A 296 -5.08 7.69 17.82
N ALA A 297 -5.55 8.44 18.81
CA ALA A 297 -5.06 9.80 19.04
C ALA A 297 -3.65 9.78 19.66
N VAL A 298 -2.91 10.85 19.41
CA VAL A 298 -1.54 11.03 19.89
C VAL A 298 -1.49 12.19 20.87
N SER A 299 -0.70 12.02 21.94
CA SER A 299 -0.39 13.07 22.90
C SER A 299 1.07 12.96 23.33
N ASP A 300 1.77 14.09 23.40
CA ASP A 300 3.11 14.16 23.98
C ASP A 300 3.10 14.69 25.42
N ARG A 301 1.90 14.99 25.95
CA ARG A 301 1.72 15.61 27.27
C ARG A 301 1.78 14.59 28.40
N TYR A 302 1.45 13.34 28.12
CA TYR A 302 1.35 12.29 29.13
C TYR A 302 2.42 11.21 28.93
N PRO A 303 3.03 10.72 30.03
CA PRO A 303 4.02 9.65 29.96
C PRO A 303 3.42 8.27 29.67
N LEU A 304 2.14 8.07 29.99
CA LEU A 304 1.42 6.82 29.76
C LEU A 304 0.32 7.03 28.71
N THR A 305 0.30 6.16 27.69
CA THR A 305 -0.77 6.11 26.70
C THR A 305 -2.13 5.92 27.39
N TYR A 306 -3.17 6.55 26.84
CA TYR A 306 -4.54 6.58 27.33
C TYR A 306 -4.85 7.54 28.50
N GLN A 307 -3.85 8.17 29.14
CA GLN A 307 -4.13 9.22 30.13
C GLN A 307 -4.83 10.42 29.51
N GLU A 308 -4.54 10.72 28.25
CA GLU A 308 -5.19 11.75 27.46
C GLU A 308 -6.71 11.53 27.35
N TYR A 309 -7.16 10.27 27.25
CA TYR A 309 -8.58 9.95 27.23
C TYR A 309 -9.23 10.16 28.60
N GLN A 310 -8.50 9.91 29.69
CA GLN A 310 -8.99 10.18 31.04
C GLN A 310 -9.15 11.68 31.29
N GLU A 311 -8.17 12.49 30.89
CA GLU A 311 -8.27 13.95 31.03
C GLU A 311 -9.37 14.53 30.13
N LEU A 312 -9.43 14.11 28.86
CA LEU A 312 -10.49 14.51 27.93
C LEU A 312 -11.87 14.17 28.50
N ASP A 313 -12.05 12.93 28.96
CA ASP A 313 -13.33 12.48 29.48
C ASP A 313 -13.76 13.24 30.74
N LYS A 314 -12.82 13.55 31.63
CA LYS A 314 -13.11 14.38 32.79
C LYS A 314 -13.62 15.77 32.38
N ILE A 315 -12.93 16.42 31.44
CA ILE A 315 -13.31 17.74 30.94
C ILE A 315 -14.70 17.71 30.29
N VAL A 316 -14.98 16.69 29.46
CA VAL A 316 -16.27 16.54 28.78
C VAL A 316 -17.42 16.26 29.77
N MET A 317 -17.16 15.50 30.84
CA MET A 317 -18.18 15.13 31.82
C MET A 317 -18.39 16.16 32.94
N ASP A 318 -17.44 17.05 33.17
CA ASP A 318 -17.51 18.13 34.17
C ASP A 318 -18.31 19.36 33.68
N GLN A 319 -18.91 19.30 32.49
CA GLN A 319 -19.72 20.36 31.90
C GLN A 319 -21.05 20.55 32.66
N GLU A 320 -21.56 21.80 32.70
CA GLU A 320 -22.81 22.13 33.43
C GLU A 320 -24.01 21.26 33.00
N HIS A 321 -24.11 20.97 31.70
CA HIS A 321 -25.23 20.22 31.12
C HIS A 321 -25.00 18.71 31.03
N LYS A 322 -23.91 18.19 31.63
CA LYS A 322 -23.47 16.77 31.68
C LYS A 322 -23.95 15.89 30.52
N PRO A 323 -23.10 15.60 29.52
CA PRO A 323 -23.46 14.74 28.40
C PRO A 323 -24.02 13.39 28.84
N LEU A 324 -24.96 12.84 28.08
CA LEU A 324 -25.43 11.47 28.30
C LEU A 324 -24.29 10.50 27.96
N LYS A 325 -23.87 9.67 28.92
CA LYS A 325 -22.78 8.72 28.70
C LYS A 325 -23.24 7.27 28.64
N GLU A 326 -22.96 6.65 27.50
CA GLU A 326 -23.11 5.21 27.27
C GLU A 326 -21.72 4.56 27.24
N THR A 327 -21.61 3.39 27.86
CA THR A 327 -20.32 2.72 28.05
C THR A 327 -20.43 1.24 27.79
N SER A 328 -19.51 0.68 27.00
CA SER A 328 -19.46 -0.75 26.69
C SER A 328 -18.17 -1.39 27.18
N THR A 329 -18.29 -2.40 28.04
CA THR A 329 -17.16 -3.24 28.48
C THR A 329 -17.14 -4.60 27.79
N ARG A 330 -17.98 -4.81 26.77
CA ARG A 330 -18.26 -6.15 26.20
C ARG A 330 -17.00 -6.86 25.69
N TYR A 331 -16.07 -6.13 25.10
CA TYR A 331 -14.86 -6.65 24.46
C TYR A 331 -13.57 -6.26 25.19
N ILE A 332 -13.68 -5.86 26.47
CA ILE A 332 -12.50 -5.48 27.27
C ILE A 332 -11.54 -6.66 27.50
N GLN A 333 -12.03 -7.89 27.40
CA GLN A 333 -11.21 -9.10 27.56
C GLN A 333 -10.35 -9.39 26.32
N ASP A 334 -10.78 -8.85 25.17
CA ASP A 334 -10.10 -9.01 23.88
C ASP A 334 -9.01 -7.94 23.69
N ALA A 335 -9.06 -6.86 24.49
CA ALA A 335 -8.03 -5.83 24.52
C ALA A 335 -6.68 -6.39 24.95
N GLN A 336 -5.71 -6.37 24.03
CA GLN A 336 -4.33 -6.82 24.27
C GLN A 336 -3.49 -5.74 24.97
N LEU A 337 -3.98 -5.25 26.12
CA LEU A 337 -3.36 -4.18 26.89
C LEU A 337 -2.91 -4.66 28.27
N ASP A 338 -1.79 -4.14 28.76
CA ASP A 338 -1.36 -4.35 30.13
C ASP A 338 -2.40 -3.82 31.13
N GLN A 339 -2.41 -4.39 32.33
CA GLN A 339 -3.42 -4.05 33.35
C GLN A 339 -3.46 -2.55 33.68
N GLU A 340 -2.30 -1.88 33.69
CA GLU A 340 -2.20 -0.44 33.96
C GLU A 340 -3.01 0.39 32.95
N TYR A 341 -2.90 0.10 31.64
CA TYR A 341 -3.68 0.79 30.60
C TYR A 341 -5.16 0.45 30.66
N LEU A 342 -5.50 -0.81 30.95
CA LEU A 342 -6.89 -1.22 31.15
C LEU A 342 -7.53 -0.51 32.34
N GLU A 343 -6.79 -0.21 33.40
CA GLU A 343 -7.28 0.56 34.55
C GLU A 343 -7.58 2.02 34.19
N LEU A 344 -6.71 2.67 33.41
CA LEU A 344 -6.95 4.02 32.88
C LEU A 344 -8.24 4.06 32.05
N LEU A 345 -8.40 3.14 31.11
CA LEU A 345 -9.59 3.06 30.26
C LEU A 345 -10.85 2.69 31.06
N ARG A 346 -10.74 1.83 32.08
CA ARG A 346 -11.85 1.56 33.00
C ARG A 346 -12.27 2.78 33.80
N ALA A 347 -11.32 3.66 34.17
CA ALA A 347 -11.65 4.92 34.82
C ALA A 347 -12.46 5.83 33.89
N VAL A 348 -12.08 5.91 32.60
CA VAL A 348 -12.89 6.58 31.57
C VAL A 348 -14.30 5.99 31.53
N LEU A 349 -14.47 4.68 31.46
CA LEU A 349 -15.79 4.05 31.39
C LEU A 349 -16.65 4.20 32.66
N LYS A 350 -16.04 4.49 33.82
CA LYS A 350 -16.77 4.63 35.10
C LYS A 350 -17.22 6.07 35.38
N ASN A 351 -16.58 7.06 34.77
CA ASN A 351 -16.87 8.47 34.99
C ASN A 351 -18.22 8.84 34.34
N LYS A 352 -19.28 9.10 35.11
CA LYS A 352 -20.64 9.35 34.61
C LYS A 352 -21.24 10.66 35.10
#